data_AF-A0A2H6K153-F1
#
_entry.id   AF-A0A2H6K153-F1
#
_cell.length_a   1.000
_cell.length_b   1.000
_cell.length_c   1.000
_cell.angle_alpha   90.00
_cell.angle_beta   90.00
_cell.angle_gamma   90.00
#
_symmetry.space_group_name_H-M   'P 1'
#
loop_
_entity.id
_entity.type
_entity.pdbx_description
1 polymer ?
#
loop_
_entity_poly.entity_id
_entity_poly.type
_entity_poly.pdbx_seq_one_letter_code
_entity_poly.pdbx_strand_id
1 'polypeptide(L)'
;MELDGILQVMHKRNDEVERRENSLQGTIVPFMNNKEKIVFTIGYEKRDIDDFVRILQINNVEILVDIRANGHSRKPGFSNGTLKNRLESVGINYLHVAKLGIPKELRAHLKTKGYNWLFKEYEKRLNHDTNELKKLEKVVNRGTSCLMCFELEPRECHRSITAKKLEDNGFEIAHL
;
A
#
# COMPACT_ATOMS: atom_id res chain seq x y z
N MET A 1 -0.01 -11.06 -9.09
CA MET A 1 0.55 -10.18 -10.15
C MET A 1 1.77 -9.54 -9.55
N GLU A 2 2.92 -9.60 -10.22
CA GLU A 2 4.16 -8.99 -9.72
C GLU A 2 4.13 -7.47 -9.92
N LEU A 3 4.95 -6.73 -9.15
CA LEU A 3 5.11 -5.27 -9.21
C LEU A 3 5.21 -4.75 -10.65
N ASP A 4 5.97 -5.42 -11.51
CA ASP A 4 6.20 -5.01 -12.89
C ASP A 4 4.94 -5.15 -13.77
N GLY A 5 4.10 -6.17 -13.52
CA GLY A 5 2.84 -6.35 -14.24
C GLY A 5 1.82 -5.26 -13.93
N ILE A 6 1.75 -4.82 -12.67
CA ILE A 6 0.85 -3.72 -12.27
C ILE A 6 1.35 -2.39 -12.83
N LEU A 7 2.67 -2.14 -12.81
CA LEU A 7 3.25 -0.95 -13.44
C LEU A 7 2.91 -0.88 -14.95
N GLN A 8 2.91 -1.99 -15.66
CA GLN A 8 2.51 -2.02 -17.07
C GLN A 8 1.02 -1.72 -17.28
N VAL A 9 0.12 -2.29 -16.47
CA VAL A 9 -1.33 -2.03 -16.54
C VAL A 9 -1.65 -0.57 -16.21
N MET A 10 -1.01 -0.01 -15.19
CA MET A 10 -1.19 1.38 -14.80
C MET A 10 -0.66 2.36 -15.84
N HIS A 11 0.45 2.03 -16.53
CA HIS A 11 0.95 2.88 -17.62
C HIS A 11 -0.10 3.02 -18.72
N LYS A 12 -0.73 1.91 -19.13
CA LYS A 12 -1.82 1.93 -20.13
C LYS A 12 -3.02 2.76 -19.67
N ARG A 13 -3.42 2.64 -18.40
CA ARG A 13 -4.51 3.45 -17.83
C ARG A 13 -4.18 4.94 -17.82
N ASN A 14 -2.96 5.32 -17.43
CA ASN A 14 -2.53 6.71 -17.42
C ASN A 14 -2.52 7.29 -18.83
N ASP A 15 -2.03 6.55 -19.83
CA ASP A 15 -2.04 6.99 -21.22
C ASP A 15 -3.48 7.21 -21.74
N GLU A 16 -4.45 6.39 -21.31
CA GLU A 16 -5.87 6.55 -21.66
C GLU A 16 -6.54 7.72 -20.92
N VAL A 17 -6.18 7.96 -19.66
CA VAL A 17 -6.67 9.10 -18.86
C VAL A 17 -6.10 10.41 -19.40
N GLU A 18 -4.80 10.48 -19.67
CA GLU A 18 -4.12 11.67 -20.21
C GLU A 18 -4.67 12.04 -21.59
N ARG A 19 -5.04 11.07 -22.43
CA ARG A 19 -5.76 11.31 -23.70
C ARG A 19 -7.18 11.86 -23.48
N ARG A 20 -7.85 11.48 -22.40
CA ARG A 20 -9.19 11.96 -22.02
C ARG A 20 -9.17 13.34 -21.39
N GLU A 21 -8.15 13.64 -20.58
CA GLU A 21 -7.96 14.95 -19.95
C GLU A 21 -7.57 16.01 -20.99
N ASN A 22 -6.69 15.67 -21.94
CA ASN A 22 -6.31 16.56 -23.04
C ASN A 22 -7.48 16.92 -23.99
N SER A 23 -8.57 16.15 -24.02
CA SER A 23 -9.77 16.48 -24.81
C SER A 23 -10.77 17.38 -24.08
N LEU A 24 -10.57 17.63 -22.78
CA LEU A 24 -11.40 18.49 -21.92
C LEU A 24 -10.76 19.86 -21.63
N GLN A 25 -9.65 20.21 -22.29
CA GLN A 25 -8.87 21.44 -22.11
C GLN A 25 -9.57 22.71 -22.66
N GLY A 26 -10.87 22.88 -22.41
CA GLY A 26 -11.71 23.97 -22.92
C GLY A 26 -12.20 24.99 -21.90
N THR A 27 -11.84 24.90 -20.62
CA THR A 27 -12.24 25.91 -19.61
C THR A 27 -11.14 26.09 -18.57
N ILE A 28 -10.56 27.29 -18.52
CA ILE A 28 -9.43 27.63 -17.67
C ILE A 28 -9.93 27.78 -16.23
N VAL A 29 -9.80 26.72 -15.45
CA VAL A 29 -9.75 26.78 -13.99
C VAL A 29 -8.29 26.52 -13.61
N PRO A 30 -7.61 27.38 -12.83
CA PRO A 30 -6.25 27.11 -12.40
C PRO A 30 -6.29 25.96 -11.39
N PHE A 31 -6.32 24.72 -11.89
CA PHE A 31 -6.15 23.54 -11.06
C PHE A 31 -4.70 23.53 -10.64
N MET A 32 -4.44 23.90 -9.38
CA MET A 32 -3.14 23.74 -8.76
C MET A 32 -2.77 22.26 -8.87
N ASN A 33 -1.90 21.97 -9.83
CA ASN A 33 -1.43 20.63 -10.12
C ASN A 33 -0.38 20.27 -9.07
N ASN A 34 -0.85 20.10 -7.84
CA ASN A 34 -0.11 19.50 -6.75
C ASN A 34 -0.99 18.33 -6.33
N LYS A 35 -0.92 17.21 -7.07
CA LYS A 35 -1.38 15.93 -6.52
C LYS A 35 -0.56 15.75 -5.26
N GLU A 36 -1.13 16.11 -4.11
CA GLU A 36 -0.54 15.83 -2.82
C GLU A 36 -0.23 14.34 -2.82
N LYS A 37 1.05 14.01 -2.60
CA LYS A 37 1.57 12.64 -2.69
C LYS A 37 1.16 11.85 -1.45
N ILE A 38 -0.14 11.79 -1.18
CA ILE A 38 -0.69 11.13 -0.01
C ILE A 38 -0.65 9.62 -0.25
N VAL A 39 -0.05 8.90 0.69
CA VAL A 39 -0.09 7.45 0.81
C VAL A 39 -0.87 7.10 2.06
N PHE A 40 -1.98 6.41 1.86
CA PHE A 40 -2.77 5.91 2.97
C PHE A 40 -2.12 4.68 3.58
N THR A 41 -2.49 4.37 4.83
CA THR A 41 -2.20 3.09 5.44
C THR A 41 -3.41 2.58 6.19
N ILE A 42 -3.56 1.26 6.27
CA ILE A 42 -4.71 0.63 6.92
C ILE A 42 -4.33 -0.69 7.60
N GLY A 43 -4.92 -0.93 8.77
CA GLY A 43 -4.89 -2.20 9.49
C GLY A 43 -6.26 -2.87 9.45
N TYR A 44 -6.32 -4.19 9.22
CA TYR A 44 -7.60 -4.90 9.09
C TYR A 44 -8.02 -5.72 10.33
N GLU A 45 -7.23 -5.77 11.39
CA GLU A 45 -7.45 -6.61 12.59
C GLU A 45 -8.90 -6.60 13.10
N LYS A 46 -9.50 -5.41 13.22
CA LYS A 46 -10.86 -5.23 13.77
C LYS A 46 -11.94 -4.90 12.74
N ARG A 47 -11.68 -5.06 11.44
CA ARG A 47 -12.61 -4.67 10.36
C ARG A 47 -13.08 -5.87 9.57
N ASP A 48 -14.36 -6.04 9.27
CA ASP A 48 -14.73 -7.02 8.25
C ASP A 48 -14.31 -6.55 6.84
N ILE A 49 -14.49 -7.42 5.85
CA ILE A 49 -14.05 -7.16 4.48
C ILE A 49 -14.85 -6.04 3.81
N ASP A 50 -16.13 -5.88 4.14
CA ASP A 50 -16.99 -4.90 3.48
C ASP A 50 -16.74 -3.49 4.04
N ASP A 51 -16.60 -3.35 5.35
CA ASP A 51 -16.16 -2.11 5.99
C ASP A 51 -14.78 -1.69 5.50
N PHE A 52 -13.86 -2.66 5.39
CA PHE A 52 -12.52 -2.43 4.88
C PHE A 52 -12.55 -1.88 3.45
N VAL A 53 -13.29 -2.53 2.54
CA VAL A 53 -13.41 -2.08 1.15
C VAL A 53 -14.09 -0.73 1.06
N ARG A 54 -15.14 -0.48 1.84
CA ARG A 54 -15.85 0.80 1.88
C ARG A 54 -14.92 1.96 2.26
N ILE A 55 -14.05 1.76 3.24
CA ILE A 55 -13.06 2.77 3.65
C ILE A 55 -12.10 3.09 2.51
N LEU A 56 -11.61 2.08 1.80
CA LEU A 56 -10.74 2.29 0.65
C LEU A 56 -11.44 3.10 -0.45
N GLN A 57 -12.71 2.79 -0.74
CA GLN A 57 -13.49 3.50 -1.75
C GLN A 57 -13.76 4.97 -1.37
N ILE A 58 -14.14 5.24 -0.11
CA ILE A 58 -14.39 6.62 0.36
C ILE A 58 -13.13 7.49 0.26
N ASN A 59 -11.95 6.89 0.41
CA ASN A 59 -10.67 7.56 0.28
C ASN A 59 -10.09 7.50 -1.15
N ASN A 60 -10.88 7.08 -2.15
CA ASN A 60 -10.48 6.96 -3.55
C ASN A 60 -9.18 6.15 -3.75
N VAL A 61 -8.95 5.12 -2.94
CA VAL A 61 -7.78 4.26 -3.08
C VAL A 61 -7.90 3.46 -4.37
N GLU A 62 -6.94 3.65 -5.26
CA GLU A 62 -6.84 2.95 -6.55
C GLU A 62 -6.02 1.67 -6.44
N ILE A 63 -5.09 1.63 -5.47
CA ILE A 63 -4.14 0.52 -5.28
C ILE A 63 -4.03 0.19 -3.80
N LEU A 64 -4.36 -1.04 -3.44
CA LEU A 64 -4.01 -1.60 -2.15
C LEU A 64 -2.69 -2.38 -2.27
N VAL A 65 -1.69 -1.95 -1.52
CA VAL A 65 -0.40 -2.62 -1.41
C VAL A 65 -0.37 -3.42 -0.11
N ASP A 66 -0.54 -4.74 -0.23
CA ASP A 66 -0.33 -5.66 0.87
C ASP A 66 1.16 -5.88 1.11
N ILE A 67 1.66 -5.43 2.26
CA ILE A 67 3.08 -5.58 2.65
C ILE A 67 3.28 -6.69 3.69
N ARG A 68 2.33 -7.62 3.85
CA ARG A 68 2.50 -8.79 4.71
C ARG A 68 3.53 -9.74 4.10
N ALA A 69 4.38 -10.36 4.93
CA ALA A 69 5.31 -11.39 4.44
C ALA A 69 4.56 -12.63 3.92
N ASN A 70 3.45 -12.97 4.57
CA ASN A 70 2.51 -13.99 4.14
C ASN A 70 1.13 -13.36 4.00
N GLY A 71 0.57 -13.43 2.79
CA GLY A 71 -0.76 -12.90 2.48
C GLY A 71 -1.92 -13.83 2.88
N HIS A 72 -1.64 -14.97 3.49
CA HIS A 72 -2.65 -15.81 4.11
C HIS A 72 -3.18 -15.17 5.41
N SER A 73 -4.49 -15.19 5.59
CA SER A 73 -5.17 -14.69 6.79
C SER A 73 -6.30 -15.63 7.20
N ARG A 74 -6.42 -15.83 8.51
CA ARG A 74 -7.56 -16.55 9.12
C ARG A 74 -8.82 -15.70 9.18
N LYS A 75 -8.71 -14.39 8.98
CA LYS A 75 -9.85 -13.49 8.98
C LYS A 75 -10.59 -13.61 7.64
N PRO A 76 -11.92 -13.87 7.64
CA PRO A 76 -12.68 -14.04 6.41
C PRO A 76 -12.47 -12.86 5.44
N GLY A 77 -12.25 -13.16 4.16
CA GLY A 77 -12.05 -12.16 3.11
C GLY A 77 -10.62 -11.62 2.94
N PHE A 78 -9.71 -11.84 3.90
CA PHE A 78 -8.36 -11.22 3.91
C PHE A 78 -7.21 -12.12 3.44
N SER A 79 -7.50 -13.33 2.97
CA SER A 79 -6.50 -14.15 2.28
C SER A 79 -6.30 -13.65 0.84
N ASN A 80 -5.05 -13.62 0.36
CA ASN A 80 -4.64 -13.03 -0.92
C ASN A 80 -5.62 -13.19 -2.09
N GLY A 81 -6.02 -14.42 -2.43
CA GLY A 81 -6.91 -14.67 -3.57
C GLY A 81 -8.30 -14.06 -3.39
N THR A 82 -8.90 -14.26 -2.21
CA THR A 82 -10.22 -13.72 -1.88
C THR A 82 -10.20 -12.20 -1.83
N LEU A 83 -9.19 -11.63 -1.18
CA LEU A 83 -9.03 -10.18 -1.05
C LEU A 83 -8.83 -9.53 -2.43
N LYS A 84 -7.96 -10.11 -3.25
CA LYS A 84 -7.72 -9.66 -4.64
C LYS A 84 -9.02 -9.61 -5.43
N ASN A 85 -9.76 -10.72 -5.46
CA ASN A 85 -11.01 -10.80 -6.22
C ASN A 85 -12.04 -9.77 -5.72
N ARG A 86 -12.13 -9.57 -4.41
CA ARG A 86 -13.05 -8.59 -3.82
C ARG A 86 -12.68 -7.17 -4.23
N LEU A 87 -11.40 -6.80 -4.16
CA LEU A 87 -10.92 -5.47 -4.54
C LEU A 87 -11.07 -5.20 -6.04
N GLU A 88 -10.70 -6.16 -6.88
CA GLU A 88 -10.82 -6.05 -8.34
C GLU A 88 -12.29 -5.90 -8.76
N SER A 89 -13.23 -6.56 -8.06
CA SER A 89 -14.67 -6.43 -8.33
C SER A 89 -15.22 -5.01 -8.12
N VAL A 90 -14.50 -4.17 -7.37
CA VAL A 90 -14.86 -2.76 -7.12
C VAL A 90 -13.87 -1.78 -7.73
N GLY A 91 -12.99 -2.25 -8.62
CA GLY A 91 -12.06 -1.41 -9.37
C GLY A 91 -10.74 -1.06 -8.65
N ILE A 92 -10.48 -1.64 -7.48
CA ILE A 92 -9.25 -1.41 -6.71
C ILE A 92 -8.19 -2.45 -7.10
N ASN A 93 -7.02 -1.99 -7.52
CA ASN A 93 -5.91 -2.87 -7.86
C ASN A 93 -5.30 -3.45 -6.57
N TYR A 94 -4.90 -4.73 -6.63
CA TYR A 94 -4.27 -5.42 -5.51
C TYR A 94 -2.84 -5.82 -5.84
N LEU A 95 -1.90 -5.37 -5.02
CA LEU A 95 -0.49 -5.71 -5.12
C LEU A 95 0.00 -6.34 -3.81
N HIS A 96 0.56 -7.54 -3.86
CA HIS A 96 1.21 -8.15 -2.71
C HIS A 96 2.73 -8.06 -2.84
N VAL A 97 3.39 -7.39 -1.90
CA VAL A 97 4.85 -7.20 -1.85
C VAL A 97 5.42 -7.91 -0.62
N ALA A 98 5.49 -9.25 -0.70
CA ALA A 98 5.92 -10.10 0.41
C ALA A 98 7.29 -9.71 1.02
N LYS A 99 8.20 -9.20 0.20
CA LYS A 99 9.54 -8.77 0.63
C LYS A 99 9.55 -7.55 1.55
N LEU A 100 8.47 -6.75 1.54
CA LEU A 100 8.26 -5.65 2.50
C LEU A 100 7.61 -6.14 3.80
N GLY A 101 7.35 -7.43 3.96
CA GLY A 101 6.89 -7.99 5.22
C GLY A 101 8.02 -8.34 6.18
N ILE A 102 7.68 -8.45 7.47
CA ILE A 102 8.57 -9.03 8.47
C ILE A 102 8.66 -10.56 8.24
N PRO A 103 9.87 -11.11 7.98
CA PRO A 103 10.07 -12.56 7.85
C PRO A 103 9.67 -13.32 9.12
N LYS A 104 9.25 -14.58 8.96
CA LYS A 104 8.76 -15.41 10.07
C LYS A 104 9.83 -15.59 11.15
N GLU A 105 11.09 -15.73 10.73
CA GLU A 105 12.25 -15.94 11.60
C GLU A 105 12.44 -14.74 12.53
N LEU A 106 12.33 -13.53 11.99
CA LEU A 106 12.43 -12.31 12.78
C LEU A 106 11.22 -12.15 13.71
N ARG A 107 10.02 -12.41 13.20
CA ARG A 107 8.77 -12.30 13.98
C ARG A 107 8.71 -13.30 15.13
N ALA A 108 9.36 -14.47 15.02
CA ALA A 108 9.41 -15.48 16.07
C ALA A 108 10.04 -14.95 17.38
N HIS A 109 10.91 -13.94 17.29
CA HIS A 109 11.56 -13.32 18.44
C HIS A 109 10.77 -12.17 19.07
N LEU A 110 9.60 -11.79 18.52
CA LEU A 110 8.79 -10.68 19.04
C LEU A 110 8.48 -10.84 20.54
N LYS A 111 8.10 -12.05 20.97
CA LYS A 111 7.74 -12.31 22.38
C LYS A 111 8.93 -12.19 23.34
N THR A 112 10.15 -12.47 22.87
CA THR A 112 11.35 -12.49 23.71
C THR A 112 12.17 -11.21 23.64
N LYS A 113 12.09 -10.46 22.53
CA LYS A 113 12.88 -9.26 22.26
C LYS A 113 12.04 -7.97 22.18
N GLY A 114 10.72 -8.08 22.01
CA GLY A 114 9.79 -6.95 21.93
C GLY A 114 9.79 -6.21 20.58
N TYR A 115 8.82 -5.31 20.43
CA TYR A 115 8.61 -4.53 19.20
C TYR A 115 9.79 -3.62 18.84
N ASN A 116 10.41 -2.96 19.82
CA ASN A 116 11.53 -2.05 19.58
C ASN A 116 12.71 -2.76 18.89
N TRP A 117 13.02 -3.99 19.30
CA TRP A 117 14.05 -4.78 18.63
C TRP A 117 13.59 -5.21 17.24
N LEU A 118 12.36 -5.72 17.12
CA LEU A 118 11.80 -6.21 15.86
C LEU A 118 11.83 -5.13 14.77
N PHE A 119 11.43 -3.90 15.13
CA PHE A 119 11.38 -2.77 14.23
C PHE A 119 12.75 -2.27 13.82
N LYS A 120 13.73 -2.26 14.73
CA LYS A 120 15.13 -1.96 14.38
C LYS A 120 15.69 -2.97 13.38
N GLU A 121 15.44 -4.26 13.58
CA GLU A 121 15.92 -5.30 12.65
C GLU A 121 15.22 -5.23 11.29
N TYR A 122 13.91 -4.97 11.29
CA TYR A 122 13.17 -4.76 10.05
C TYR A 122 13.67 -3.51 9.29
N GLU A 123 13.91 -2.40 9.98
CA GLU A 123 14.44 -1.19 9.36
C GLU A 123 15.85 -1.42 8.77
N LYS A 124 16.75 -2.10 9.49
CA LYS A 124 18.07 -2.49 8.96
C LYS A 124 17.95 -3.27 7.66
N ARG A 125 17.01 -4.23 7.60
CA ARG A 125 16.75 -5.02 6.39
C ARG A 125 16.28 -4.14 5.22
N LEU A 126 15.35 -3.22 5.47
CA LEU A 126 14.87 -2.28 4.45
C LEU A 126 16.00 -1.37 3.94
N ASN A 127 16.89 -0.91 4.81
CA ASN A 127 18.02 -0.07 4.43
C ASN A 127 19.09 -0.87 3.65
N HIS A 128 19.25 -2.16 3.94
CA HIS A 128 20.21 -3.02 3.26
C HIS A 128 19.77 -3.36 1.82
N ASP A 129 18.48 -3.62 1.58
CA ASP A 129 17.93 -3.87 0.24
C ASP A 129 16.75 -2.94 -0.06
N THR A 130 17.04 -1.85 -0.76
CA THR A 130 16.07 -0.80 -1.10
C THR A 130 15.30 -1.08 -2.39
N ASN A 131 15.51 -2.22 -3.06
CA ASN A 131 14.92 -2.47 -4.37
C ASN A 131 13.39 -2.44 -4.34
N GLU A 132 12.78 -3.07 -3.33
CA GLU A 132 11.32 -3.13 -3.21
C GLU A 132 10.72 -1.81 -2.73
N LEU A 133 11.47 -1.01 -1.95
CA LEU A 133 11.07 0.37 -1.60
C LEU A 133 11.04 1.26 -2.85
N LYS A 134 12.08 1.21 -3.69
CA LYS A 134 12.12 1.96 -4.96
C LYS A 134 11.01 1.55 -5.92
N LYS A 135 10.66 0.26 -5.95
CA LYS A 135 9.50 -0.22 -6.73
C LYS A 135 8.18 0.27 -6.13
N LEU A 136 8.06 0.26 -4.81
CA LEU A 136 6.89 0.81 -4.11
C LEU A 136 6.70 2.30 -4.43
N GLU A 137 7.76 3.10 -4.37
CA GLU A 137 7.75 4.53 -4.74
C GLU A 137 7.21 4.75 -6.16
N LYS A 138 7.60 3.91 -7.13
CA LYS A 138 7.05 3.98 -8.49
C LYS A 138 5.56 3.68 -8.55
N VAL A 139 5.08 2.76 -7.72
CA VAL A 139 3.65 2.43 -7.62
C VAL A 139 2.88 3.59 -6.99
N VAL A 140 3.33 4.09 -5.84
CA VAL A 140 2.62 5.14 -5.10
C VAL A 140 2.63 6.49 -5.83
N ASN A 141 3.60 6.76 -6.70
CA ASN A 141 3.60 7.95 -7.57
C ASN A 141 2.54 7.89 -8.69
N ARG A 142 1.95 6.72 -8.98
CA ARG A 142 1.06 6.55 -10.15
C ARG A 142 -0.42 6.64 -9.82
N GLY A 143 -0.81 6.54 -8.56
CA GLY A 143 -2.21 6.58 -8.15
C GLY A 143 -2.36 6.54 -6.64
N THR A 144 -3.54 6.90 -6.16
CA THR A 144 -3.86 6.94 -4.73
C THR A 144 -3.69 5.55 -4.13
N SER A 145 -2.68 5.39 -3.27
CA SER A 145 -2.23 4.08 -2.80
C SER A 145 -2.45 3.93 -1.29
N CYS A 146 -2.72 2.70 -0.85
CA CYS A 146 -2.86 2.37 0.56
C CYS A 146 -1.98 1.18 0.95
N LEU A 147 -1.11 1.34 1.94
CA LEU A 147 -0.33 0.25 2.52
C LEU A 147 -1.16 -0.53 3.55
N MET A 148 -1.26 -1.84 3.37
CA MET A 148 -2.05 -2.72 4.22
C MET A 148 -1.15 -3.64 5.08
N CYS A 149 -1.54 -3.83 6.34
CA CYS A 149 -1.08 -4.95 7.18
C CYS A 149 -2.21 -5.42 8.12
N PHE A 150 -1.93 -6.36 9.02
CA PHE A 150 -2.90 -6.89 9.97
C PHE A 150 -3.24 -5.90 11.09
N GLU A 151 -2.26 -5.51 11.90
CA GLU A 151 -2.44 -4.81 13.18
C GLU A 151 -3.26 -3.53 13.00
N LEU A 152 -4.24 -3.24 13.87
CA LEU A 152 -5.00 -1.99 13.74
C LEU A 152 -4.10 -0.76 13.98
N GLU A 153 -3.33 -0.77 15.07
CA GLU A 153 -2.51 0.35 15.52
C GLU A 153 -1.21 0.45 14.69
N PRO A 154 -0.98 1.56 13.95
CA PRO A 154 0.25 1.75 13.20
C PRO A 154 1.51 1.62 14.06
N ARG A 155 1.50 2.11 15.32
CA ARG A 155 2.67 2.07 16.21
C ARG A 155 3.13 0.65 16.56
N GLU A 156 2.25 -0.34 16.40
CA GLU A 156 2.54 -1.76 16.64
C GLU A 156 2.77 -2.55 15.34
N CYS A 157 2.93 -1.83 14.22
CA CYS A 157 3.00 -2.42 12.89
C CYS A 157 4.24 -1.97 12.12
N HIS A 158 4.83 -2.90 11.36
CA HIS A 158 5.96 -2.59 10.47
C HIS A 158 5.59 -1.65 9.34
N ARG A 159 4.29 -1.54 9.01
CA ARG A 159 3.80 -0.62 7.97
C ARG A 159 4.20 0.82 8.25
N SER A 160 4.32 1.22 9.53
CA SER A 160 4.74 2.56 9.90
C SER A 160 6.20 2.84 9.53
N ILE A 161 7.05 1.81 9.54
CA ILE A 161 8.45 1.93 9.14
C ILE A 161 8.53 2.07 7.61
N THR A 162 7.77 1.26 6.86
CA THR A 162 7.67 1.40 5.40
C THR A 162 7.09 2.77 5.02
N ALA A 163 6.02 3.19 5.68
CA ALA A 163 5.39 4.49 5.46
C ALA A 163 6.35 5.64 5.79
N LYS A 164 7.15 5.51 6.86
CA LYS A 164 8.17 6.51 7.19
C LYS A 164 9.23 6.64 6.09
N LYS A 165 9.66 5.54 5.46
CA LYS A 165 10.58 5.61 4.31
C LYS A 165 9.97 6.33 3.11
N LEU A 166 8.66 6.19 2.89
CA LEU A 166 7.96 6.99 1.87
C LEU A 166 7.88 8.46 2.30
N GLU A 167 7.57 8.74 3.57
CA GLU A 167 7.54 10.10 4.10
C GLU A 167 8.88 10.83 3.93
N ASP A 168 9.98 10.15 4.24
CA ASP A 168 11.35 10.66 4.05
C ASP A 168 11.65 10.96 2.55
N ASN A 169 10.89 10.34 1.63
CA ASN A 169 10.97 10.56 0.18
C ASN A 169 9.90 11.53 -0.35
N GLY A 170 9.26 12.30 0.54
CA GLY A 170 8.38 13.41 0.19
C GLY A 170 6.92 13.02 -0.05
N PHE A 171 6.48 11.85 0.44
CA PHE A 171 5.06 11.49 0.47
C PHE A 171 4.43 11.94 1.79
N GLU A 172 3.17 12.33 1.75
CA GLU A 172 2.38 12.55 2.96
C GLU A 172 1.75 11.23 3.40
N ILE A 173 1.72 10.94 4.70
CA ILE A 173 1.16 9.68 5.22
C ILE A 173 -0.12 9.95 5.99
N ALA A 174 -1.20 9.26 5.62
CA ALA A 174 -2.48 9.28 6.34
C ALA A 174 -2.91 7.86 6.77
N HIS A 175 -3.38 7.71 8.01
CA HIS A 175 -3.86 6.43 8.55
C HIS A 175 -5.39 6.35 8.51
N LEU A 176 -5.94 5.21 8.04
CA LEU A 176 -7.38 4.97 7.84
C LEU A 176 -8.04 4.08 8.91
#